data_AF-A0A8G1VMA5-F1
#
_entry.id   AF-A0A8G1VMA5-F1
#
_cell.length_a   1.000
_cell.length_b   1.000
_cell.length_c   1.000
_cell.angle_alpha   90.00
_cell.angle_beta   90.00
_cell.angle_gamma   90.00
#
_symmetry.space_group_name_H-M   'P 1'
#
loop_
_entity.id
_entity.type
_entity.pdbx_description
1 polymer ?
#
loop_
_entity_poly.entity_id
_entity_poly.type
_entity_poly.pdbx_seq_one_letter_code
_entity_poly.pdbx_strand_id
1 'polypeptide(L)'
;MGENHYGTWTCEDGGLPKTWEEMMEWERQFNARPHEPIDEGHRAAEALIDHSCWQWFPKPLRSIGREFILLILPDSSIRKHRLGERKPWLDSCIYYGFRLMLLLQSLAPDPRIGLIDGIMVEEQKKAGVLPPRKQRLSMPTVLAFLLLTRFAHFLYQNVR
;
A
#
# COMPACT_ATOMS: atom_id res chain seq x y z
N MET A 1 -31.36 34.77 12.13
CA MET A 1 -31.47 33.38 12.60
C MET A 1 -31.29 32.50 11.38
N GLY A 2 -30.09 31.98 11.16
CA GLY A 2 -29.81 31.06 10.06
C GLY A 2 -30.20 29.66 10.50
N GLU A 3 -31.16 29.05 9.81
CA GLU A 3 -31.57 27.68 10.05
C GLU A 3 -30.40 26.74 9.70
N ASN A 4 -29.88 26.08 10.72
CA ASN A 4 -28.87 25.04 10.59
C ASN A 4 -29.54 23.80 9.99
N HIS A 5 -29.61 23.73 8.65
CA HIS A 5 -29.99 22.54 7.89
C HIS A 5 -28.89 21.47 7.98
N TYR A 6 -28.65 20.92 9.17
CA TYR A 6 -27.91 19.66 9.28
C TYR A 6 -28.90 18.52 9.08
N GLY A 7 -29.06 18.12 7.82
CA GLY A 7 -29.90 16.97 7.45
C GLY A 7 -29.49 15.75 8.27
N THR A 8 -30.43 15.25 9.07
CA THR A 8 -30.35 13.93 9.70
C THR A 8 -30.51 12.89 8.60
N TRP A 9 -29.40 12.45 8.01
CA TRP A 9 -29.34 11.31 7.11
C TRP A 9 -29.61 10.03 7.92
N THR A 10 -30.88 9.69 8.11
CA THR A 10 -31.31 8.43 8.70
C THR A 10 -31.43 7.38 7.60
N CYS A 11 -31.08 6.13 7.92
CA CYS A 11 -31.13 5.02 6.96
C CYS A 11 -32.57 4.62 6.55
N GLU A 12 -33.60 5.24 7.14
CA GLU A 12 -34.99 4.80 6.99
C GLU A 12 -35.69 5.40 5.77
N ASP A 13 -35.33 6.59 5.28
CA ASP A 13 -36.09 7.23 4.19
C ASP A 13 -35.20 7.98 3.19
N GLY A 14 -34.73 7.32 2.13
CA GLY A 14 -34.21 7.97 0.91
C GLY A 14 -32.95 8.86 1.07
N GLY A 15 -32.32 8.87 2.25
CA GLY A 15 -31.21 9.74 2.64
C GLY A 15 -29.81 9.17 2.39
N LEU A 16 -29.67 8.25 1.43
CA LEU A 16 -28.34 7.85 0.98
C LEU A 16 -27.89 8.80 -0.13
N PRO A 17 -26.63 9.26 -0.11
CA PRO A 17 -26.09 10.10 -1.17
C PRO A 17 -26.20 9.36 -2.51
N LYS A 18 -26.79 10.01 -3.51
CA LYS A 18 -27.03 9.44 -4.84
C LYS A 18 -25.90 9.74 -5.80
N THR A 19 -25.11 10.77 -5.50
CA THR A 19 -23.95 11.21 -6.28
C THR A 19 -22.67 11.08 -5.47
N TRP A 20 -21.53 11.05 -6.17
CA TRP A 20 -20.22 10.99 -5.52
C TRP A 20 -19.98 12.24 -4.67
N GLU A 21 -20.39 13.40 -5.16
CA GLU A 21 -20.26 14.70 -4.49
C GLU A 21 -21.06 14.75 -3.19
N GLU A 22 -22.30 14.24 -3.21
CA GLU A 22 -23.12 14.12 -2.00
C GLU A 22 -22.48 13.19 -0.96
N MET A 23 -21.85 12.11 -1.42
CA MET A 23 -21.16 11.17 -0.53
C MET A 23 -19.92 11.80 0.12
N MET A 24 -19.13 12.55 -0.66
CA MET A 24 -17.97 13.28 -0.14
C MET A 24 -18.38 14.37 0.85
N GLU A 25 -19.46 15.09 0.58
CA GLU A 25 -19.96 16.11 1.50
C GLU A 25 -20.53 15.49 2.78
N TRP A 26 -21.22 14.36 2.67
CA TRP A 26 -21.67 13.60 3.83
C TRP A 26 -20.50 13.13 4.70
N GLU A 27 -19.46 12.55 4.09
CA GLU A 27 -18.26 12.09 4.80
C GLU A 27 -17.58 13.24 5.55
N ARG A 28 -17.40 14.38 4.87
CA ARG A 28 -16.80 15.58 5.44
C ARG A 28 -17.60 16.07 6.64
N GLN A 29 -18.92 16.15 6.52
CA GLN A 29 -19.80 16.58 7.61
C GLN A 29 -19.83 15.58 8.76
N PHE A 30 -19.84 14.28 8.48
CA PHE A 30 -19.86 13.22 9.49
C PHE A 30 -18.56 13.20 10.30
N ASN A 31 -17.41 13.36 9.63
CA ASN A 31 -16.09 13.40 10.26
C ASN A 31 -15.80 14.73 10.97
N ALA A 32 -16.45 15.82 10.57
CA ALA A 32 -16.36 17.11 11.27
C ALA A 32 -17.09 17.13 12.62
N ARG A 33 -17.93 16.13 12.92
CA ARG A 33 -18.68 16.08 14.19
C ARG A 33 -17.70 15.92 15.36
N PRO A 34 -17.94 16.61 16.50
CA PRO A 34 -17.17 16.43 17.71
C PRO A 34 -17.51 15.07 18.31
N HIS A 35 -16.70 14.07 17.99
CA HIS A 35 -16.82 12.75 18.59
C HIS A 35 -15.94 12.68 19.84
N GLU A 36 -16.53 12.38 20.98
CA GLU A 36 -15.76 12.27 22.22
C GLU A 36 -14.83 11.04 22.20
N PRO A 37 -13.59 11.18 22.70
CA PRO A 37 -12.68 10.06 22.85
C PRO A 37 -13.11 9.20 24.04
N ILE A 38 -13.72 8.05 23.75
CA ILE A 38 -14.16 7.05 24.73
C ILE A 38 -13.13 5.93 24.88
N ASP A 39 -13.01 5.37 26.08
CA ASP A 39 -12.01 4.35 26.40
C ASP A 39 -12.30 3.01 25.71
N GLU A 40 -13.57 2.67 25.53
CA GLU A 40 -14.00 1.49 24.76
C GLU A 40 -13.54 1.61 23.30
N GLY A 41 -13.60 2.82 22.73
CA GLY A 41 -13.15 3.11 21.38
C GLY A 41 -11.64 2.96 21.22
N HIS A 42 -10.85 3.32 22.24
CA HIS A 42 -9.41 3.05 22.26
C HIS A 42 -9.12 1.54 22.28
N ARG A 43 -9.78 0.79 23.20
CA ARG A 43 -9.58 -0.66 23.32
C ARG A 43 -9.97 -1.41 22.06
N ALA A 44 -11.08 -1.04 21.44
CA ALA A 44 -11.52 -1.64 20.18
C ALA A 44 -10.52 -1.39 19.05
N ALA A 45 -10.01 -0.17 18.93
CA ALA A 45 -9.02 0.18 17.92
C ALA A 45 -7.69 -0.57 18.13
N GLU A 46 -7.20 -0.66 19.38
CA GLU A 46 -6.00 -1.45 19.70
C GLU A 46 -6.19 -2.94 19.36
N ALA A 47 -7.32 -3.53 19.75
CA ALA A 47 -7.61 -4.93 19.47
C ALA A 47 -7.68 -5.22 17.96
N LEU A 48 -8.26 -4.31 17.18
CA LEU A 48 -8.34 -4.43 15.73
C LEU A 48 -6.95 -4.38 15.08
N ILE A 49 -6.11 -3.44 15.52
CA ILE A 49 -4.73 -3.32 15.01
C ILE A 49 -3.93 -4.56 15.37
N ASP A 50 -4.00 -5.03 16.62
CA ASP A 50 -3.27 -6.22 17.06
C ASP A 50 -3.72 -7.47 16.31
N HIS A 51 -5.02 -7.68 16.15
CA HIS A 51 -5.56 -8.78 15.36
C HIS A 51 -5.08 -8.73 13.90
N SER A 52 -5.09 -7.55 13.29
CA SER A 52 -4.60 -7.35 11.92
C SER A 52 -3.11 -7.67 11.83
N CYS A 53 -2.30 -7.20 12.78
CA CYS A 53 -0.89 -7.52 12.86
C CYS A 53 -0.65 -9.02 13.03
N TRP A 54 -1.46 -9.67 13.85
CA TRP A 54 -1.35 -11.10 14.11
C TRP A 54 -1.63 -11.95 12.88
N GLN A 55 -2.63 -11.56 12.08
CA GLN A 55 -3.08 -12.28 10.89
C GLN A 55 -2.17 -12.08 9.67
N TRP A 56 -1.73 -10.83 9.45
CA TRP A 56 -1.01 -10.48 8.21
C TRP A 56 0.50 -10.48 8.37
N PHE A 57 1.03 -10.37 9.60
CA PHE A 57 2.47 -10.24 9.83
C PHE A 57 3.03 -11.37 10.71
N PRO A 58 4.15 -12.00 10.32
CA PRO A 58 4.83 -12.97 11.16
C PRO A 58 5.39 -12.29 12.42
N LYS A 59 5.54 -13.05 13.51
CA LYS A 59 5.92 -12.54 14.86
C LYS A 59 6.97 -11.40 14.88
N PRO A 60 8.14 -11.49 14.22
CA PRO A 60 9.15 -10.42 14.29
C PRO A 60 8.75 -9.13 13.58
N LEU A 61 7.81 -9.19 12.62
CA LEU A 61 7.39 -8.05 11.81
C LEU A 61 6.12 -7.37 12.33
N ARG A 62 5.51 -7.88 13.41
CA ARG A 62 4.24 -7.34 13.95
C ARG A 62 4.34 -5.89 14.38
N SER A 63 5.46 -5.50 14.98
CA SER A 63 5.72 -4.10 15.35
C SER A 63 5.78 -3.18 14.13
N ILE A 64 6.29 -3.67 13.00
CA ILE A 64 6.31 -2.91 11.74
C ILE A 64 4.89 -2.85 11.15
N GLY A 65 4.13 -3.94 11.22
CA GLY A 65 2.74 -4.00 10.77
C GLY A 65 1.84 -3.01 11.50
N ARG A 66 2.03 -2.83 12.82
CA ARG A 66 1.29 -1.83 13.59
C ARG A 66 1.50 -0.43 13.02
N GLU A 67 2.76 -0.06 12.82
CA GLU A 67 3.12 1.26 12.36
C GLU A 67 2.68 1.50 10.91
N PHE A 68 2.69 0.45 10.08
CA PHE A 68 2.09 0.49 8.75
C PHE A 68 0.60 0.80 8.79
N ILE A 69 -0.15 0.20 9.71
CA ILE A 69 -1.57 0.50 9.90
C ILE A 69 -1.75 1.95 10.36
N LEU A 70 -0.96 2.40 11.35
CA LEU A 70 -1.00 3.79 11.81
C LEU A 70 -0.67 4.79 10.69
N LEU A 71 0.22 4.46 9.75
CA LEU A 71 0.50 5.32 8.58
C LEU A 71 -0.75 5.56 7.71
N ILE A 72 -1.58 4.54 7.53
CA ILE A 72 -2.78 4.62 6.67
C ILE A 72 -3.91 5.39 7.34
N LEU A 73 -3.98 5.35 8.67
CA LEU A 73 -5.03 6.07 9.41
C LEU A 73 -4.85 7.59 9.27
N PRO A 74 -5.93 8.39 9.28
CA PRO A 74 -5.83 9.84 9.36
C PRO A 74 -5.45 10.29 10.78
N ASP A 75 -4.75 11.42 10.90
CA ASP A 75 -4.27 11.94 12.20
C ASP A 75 -5.39 12.19 13.20
N SER A 76 -6.56 12.60 12.71
CA SER A 76 -7.76 12.80 13.53
C SER A 76 -8.17 11.51 14.24
N SER A 77 -8.10 10.37 13.56
CA SER A 77 -8.45 9.06 14.13
C SER A 77 -7.40 8.58 15.13
N ILE A 78 -6.11 8.78 14.85
CA ILE A 78 -5.03 8.42 15.78
C ILE A 78 -5.16 9.18 17.09
N ARG A 79 -5.40 10.51 17.02
CA ARG A 79 -5.60 11.34 18.21
C ARG A 79 -6.86 10.94 18.96
N LYS A 80 -7.98 10.75 18.24
CA LYS A 80 -9.27 10.38 18.83
C LYS A 80 -9.21 9.04 19.56
N HIS A 81 -8.58 8.03 18.96
CA HIS A 81 -8.43 6.70 19.54
C HIS A 81 -7.18 6.55 20.41
N ARG A 82 -6.40 7.62 20.64
CA ARG A 82 -5.20 7.63 21.49
C ARG A 82 -4.21 6.49 21.16
N LEU A 83 -3.97 6.25 19.87
CA LEU A 83 -3.20 5.09 19.38
C LEU A 83 -1.67 5.25 19.47
N GLY A 84 -1.20 6.35 20.06
CA GLY A 84 0.21 6.71 20.16
C GLY A 84 0.70 7.59 19.01
N GLU A 85 1.97 7.98 19.09
CA GLU A 85 2.61 8.83 18.09
C GLU A 85 3.16 7.99 16.92
N ARG A 86 3.04 8.51 15.70
CA ARG A 86 3.68 7.93 14.52
C ARG A 86 5.17 8.16 14.58
N LYS A 87 5.95 7.16 14.17
CA LYS A 87 7.40 7.31 14.00
C LYS A 87 7.71 7.95 12.64
N PRO A 88 8.23 9.20 12.60
CA PRO A 88 8.40 9.94 11.33
C PRO A 88 9.43 9.29 10.38
N TRP A 89 10.37 8.50 10.91
CA TRP A 89 11.33 7.78 10.08
C TRP A 89 10.68 6.63 9.30
N LEU A 90 9.57 6.07 9.81
CA LEU A 90 8.92 4.92 9.17
C LEU A 90 8.09 5.33 7.95
N ASP A 91 7.51 6.54 7.96
CA ASP A 91 6.83 7.13 6.80
C ASP A 91 7.77 7.14 5.58
N SER A 92 9.01 7.57 5.80
CA SER A 92 10.05 7.57 4.76
C SER A 92 10.39 6.15 4.32
N CYS A 93 10.61 5.22 5.27
CA CYS A 93 10.91 3.83 4.95
C CYS A 93 9.81 3.16 4.12
N ILE A 94 8.54 3.38 4.47
CA ILE A 94 7.40 2.79 3.74
C ILE A 94 7.26 3.43 2.36
N TYR A 95 7.41 4.76 2.25
CA TYR A 95 7.39 5.45 0.96
C TYR A 95 8.49 4.93 0.02
N TYR A 96 9.73 4.85 0.50
CA TYR A 96 10.83 4.29 -0.29
C TYR A 96 10.64 2.79 -0.56
N GLY A 97 10.07 2.05 0.37
CA GLY A 97 9.73 0.63 0.20
C GLY A 97 8.73 0.40 -0.93
N PHE A 98 7.61 1.14 -0.95
CA PHE A 98 6.66 1.07 -2.07
C PHE A 98 7.27 1.54 -3.37
N ARG A 99 8.04 2.63 -3.36
CA ARG A 99 8.72 3.12 -4.56
C ARG A 99 9.70 2.09 -5.11
N LEU A 100 10.44 1.40 -4.25
CA LEU A 100 11.32 0.32 -4.64
C LEU A 100 10.54 -0.89 -5.16
N MET A 101 9.44 -1.26 -4.51
CA MET A 101 8.57 -2.36 -4.95
C MET A 101 8.00 -2.09 -6.35
N LEU A 102 7.46 -0.88 -6.58
CA LEU A 102 6.96 -0.47 -7.89
C LEU A 102 8.06 -0.41 -8.94
N LEU A 103 9.27 0.02 -8.56
CA LEU A 103 10.42 0.03 -9.46
C LEU A 103 10.85 -1.40 -9.81
N LEU A 104 10.87 -2.32 -8.85
CA LEU A 104 11.13 -3.75 -9.08
C LEU A 104 10.04 -4.38 -9.95
N GLN A 105 8.77 -4.02 -9.75
CA GLN A 105 7.67 -4.46 -10.61
C GLN A 105 7.80 -3.89 -12.03
N SER A 106 8.27 -2.66 -12.19
CA SER A 106 8.51 -2.07 -13.53
C SER A 106 9.70 -2.71 -14.25
N LEU A 107 10.63 -3.28 -13.50
CA LEU A 107 11.77 -4.06 -14.01
C LEU A 107 11.40 -5.53 -14.25
N ALA A 108 10.32 -6.02 -13.65
CA ALA A 108 9.82 -7.35 -13.91
C ALA A 108 9.29 -7.39 -15.36
N PRO A 109 9.63 -8.43 -16.14
CA PRO A 109 9.15 -8.55 -17.50
C PRO A 109 7.62 -8.55 -17.50
N ASP A 110 7.02 -7.69 -18.34
CA ASP A 110 5.57 -7.59 -18.47
C ASP A 110 4.97 -8.99 -18.71
N PRO A 111 4.04 -9.47 -17.85
CA PRO A 111 3.44 -10.79 -18.01
C PRO A 111 2.76 -10.99 -19.36
N ARG A 112 2.40 -9.91 -20.08
CA ARG A 112 1.88 -9.99 -21.45
C ARG A 112 2.92 -10.47 -22.45
N ILE A 113 4.20 -10.14 -22.25
CA ILE A 113 5.30 -10.61 -23.11
C ILE A 113 5.46 -12.12 -22.96
N GLY A 114 5.35 -12.64 -21.74
CA GLY A 114 5.40 -14.09 -21.47
C GLY A 114 4.26 -14.87 -22.14
N LEU A 115 3.07 -14.28 -22.23
CA LEU A 115 1.91 -14.91 -22.88
C LEU A 115 2.04 -14.91 -24.41
N ILE A 116 2.50 -13.80 -25.00
CA ILE A 116 2.74 -13.69 -26.45
C ILE A 116 3.87 -14.65 -26.86
N ASP A 117 4.97 -14.70 -26.10
CA ASP A 117 6.04 -15.67 -26.31
C ASP A 117 5.52 -17.12 -26.25
N GLY A 118 4.60 -17.42 -25.32
CA GLY A 118 3.98 -18.74 -25.20
C GLY A 118 3.11 -19.12 -26.42
N ILE A 119 2.30 -18.18 -26.90
CA ILE A 119 1.44 -18.36 -28.09
C ILE A 119 2.31 -18.53 -29.34
N MET A 120 3.36 -17.72 -29.51
CA MET A 120 4.27 -17.82 -30.65
C MET A 120 5.05 -19.14 -30.65
N VAL A 121 5.45 -19.66 -29.48
CA VAL A 121 6.13 -20.97 -29.37
C VAL A 121 5.18 -22.12 -29.72
N GLU A 122 3.91 -22.06 -29.30
CA GLU A 122 2.87 -23.03 -29.68
C GLU A 122 2.61 -23.02 -31.19
N GLU A 123 2.51 -21.83 -31.80
CA GLU A 123 2.35 -21.68 -33.25
C GLU A 123 3.57 -22.22 -34.03
N GLN A 124 4.80 -21.92 -33.58
CA GLN A 124 6.01 -22.44 -34.22
C GLN A 124 6.13 -23.97 -34.09
N LYS A 125 5.68 -24.54 -32.96
CA LYS A 125 5.62 -25.98 -32.75
C LYS A 125 4.59 -26.64 -33.69
N LYS A 126 3.44 -26.01 -33.91
CA LYS A 126 2.44 -26.45 -34.91
C LYS A 126 2.96 -26.34 -36.34
N ALA A 127 3.78 -25.33 -36.63
CA ALA A 127 4.40 -25.11 -37.93
C ALA A 127 5.64 -26.00 -38.19
N GLY A 128 6.07 -26.83 -37.23
CA GLY A 128 7.21 -27.75 -37.38
C GLY A 128 8.58 -27.06 -37.40
N VAL A 129 8.68 -25.80 -36.97
CA VAL A 129 9.93 -25.02 -36.96
C VAL A 129 10.56 -25.11 -35.56
N LEU A 130 11.79 -25.62 -35.48
CA LEU A 130 12.55 -25.67 -34.23
C LEU A 130 12.89 -24.24 -33.74
N PRO A 131 12.64 -23.91 -32.46
CA PRO A 131 12.90 -22.56 -31.96
C PRO A 131 14.42 -22.28 -31.86
N PRO A 132 14.88 -21.04 -32.10
CA PRO A 132 16.28 -20.69 -31.92
C PRO A 132 16.69 -20.81 -30.45
N ARG A 133 17.90 -21.32 -30.22
CA ARG A 133 18.51 -21.52 -28.90
C ARG A 133 18.67 -20.15 -28.20
N LYS A 134 17.73 -19.79 -27.30
CA LYS A 134 17.84 -18.59 -26.45
C LYS A 134 19.15 -18.65 -25.65
N GLN A 135 20.09 -17.74 -25.92
CA GLN A 135 21.27 -17.53 -25.08
C GLN A 135 20.78 -16.95 -23.74
N ARG A 136 20.71 -17.81 -22.71
CA ARG A 136 20.39 -17.38 -21.35
C ARG A 136 21.53 -16.51 -20.84
N LEU A 137 21.34 -15.19 -20.83
CA LEU A 137 22.13 -14.33 -19.95
C LEU A 137 21.76 -14.74 -18.52
N SER A 138 22.72 -15.28 -17.78
CA SER A 138 22.46 -15.84 -16.46
C SER A 138 22.09 -14.73 -15.48
N MET A 139 20.94 -14.88 -14.82
CA MET A 139 20.49 -14.05 -13.69
C MET A 139 21.59 -13.61 -12.71
N PRO A 140 22.56 -14.46 -12.30
CA PRO A 140 23.64 -14.01 -11.40
C PRO A 140 24.50 -12.88 -11.98
N THR A 141 24.67 -12.79 -13.30
CA THR A 141 25.48 -11.74 -13.93
C THR A 141 24.79 -10.38 -13.86
N VAL A 142 23.46 -10.35 -14.07
CA VAL A 142 22.66 -9.13 -13.94
C VAL A 142 22.59 -8.68 -12.49
N LEU A 143 22.44 -9.63 -11.55
CA LEU A 143 22.43 -9.35 -10.12
C LEU A 143 23.77 -8.78 -9.64
N ALA A 144 24.89 -9.35 -10.09
CA ALA A 144 26.22 -8.86 -9.77
C ALA A 144 26.44 -7.43 -10.27
N PHE A 145 25.95 -7.11 -11.48
CA PHE A 145 26.09 -5.76 -12.04
C PHE A 145 25.27 -4.70 -11.28
N LEU A 146 24.07 -5.07 -10.82
CA LEU A 146 23.20 -4.19 -10.01
C LEU A 146 23.75 -4.00 -8.58
N LEU A 147 24.33 -5.04 -7.99
CA LEU A 147 24.97 -4.95 -6.67
C LEU A 147 26.25 -4.11 -6.72
N LEU A 148 27.08 -4.26 -7.77
CA LEU A 148 28.29 -3.47 -7.94
C LEU A 148 28.01 -1.98 -8.16
N THR A 149 26.99 -1.64 -8.94
CA THR A 149 26.61 -0.24 -9.18
C THR A 149 26.02 0.43 -7.93
N ARG A 150 25.23 -0.30 -7.13
CA ARG A 150 24.70 0.22 -5.86
C ARG A 150 25.78 0.34 -4.77
N PHE A 151 26.74 -0.60 -4.72
CA PHE A 151 27.86 -0.54 -3.79
C PHE A 151 28.83 0.61 -4.14
N ALA A 152 29.10 0.85 -5.42
CA ALA A 152 29.89 1.99 -5.88
C ALA A 152 29.23 3.34 -5.51
N HIS A 153 27.91 3.44 -5.64
CA HIS A 153 27.16 4.64 -5.23
C HIS A 153 27.17 4.85 -3.70
N PHE A 154 27.09 3.77 -2.92
CA PHE A 154 27.20 3.84 -1.46
C PHE A 154 28.58 4.29 -0.98
N LEU A 155 29.66 3.80 -1.63
CA LEU A 155 31.02 4.26 -1.35
C LEU A 155 31.23 5.73 -1.74
N TYR A 156 30.66 6.17 -2.86
CA TYR A 156 30.74 7.57 -3.30
C TYR A 156 30.06 8.54 -2.31
N GLN A 157 28.99 8.12 -1.64
CA GLN A 157 28.26 8.96 -0.68
C GLN A 157 28.88 9.00 0.73
N ASN A 158 29.71 8.03 1.12
CA ASN A 158 30.30 7.96 2.46
C ASN A 158 31.76 8.44 2.54
N VAL A 159 32.37 8.79 1.40
CA VAL A 159 33.76 9.31 1.32
C VAL A 159 33.80 10.86 1.26
N ARG A 160 32.66 11.51 1.51
CA ARG A 160 32.54 12.97 1.58
C ARG A 160 31.93 13.39 2.91
#